data_AF-A0A2A4ETZ2-F1
#
_entry.id   AF-A0A2A4ETZ2-F1
#
_cell.length_a   1.000
_cell.length_b   1.000
_cell.length_c   1.000
_cell.angle_alpha   90.00
_cell.angle_beta   90.00
_cell.angle_gamma   90.00
#
_symmetry.space_group_name_H-M   'P 1'
#
loop_
_entity.id
_entity.type
_entity.pdbx_description
1 polymer ?
#
loop_
_entity_poly.entity_id
_entity_poly.type
_entity_poly.pdbx_seq_one_letter_code
_entity_poly.pdbx_strand_id
1 'polypeptide(L)'
;MKFAKRNCIVEATRWFSPGDHPAVEQHDGVWSIATPEGWRDVKPGDWVITPPGDAIYCMQDSLFTSLYEPLAGSSVLTATLT
;
A
#
# COMPACT_ATOMS: atom_id res chain seq x y z
N MET A 1 5.92 -2.05 1.90
CA MET A 1 6.66 -2.91 0.92
C MET A 1 6.46 -2.35 -0.48
N LYS A 2 7.35 -2.65 -1.44
CA LYS A 2 7.20 -2.17 -2.83
C LYS A 2 6.56 -3.24 -3.72
N PHE A 3 5.65 -2.80 -4.58
CA PHE A 3 4.92 -3.67 -5.51
C PHE A 3 4.88 -3.04 -6.90
N ALA A 4 4.86 -3.88 -7.92
CA ALA A 4 4.74 -3.45 -9.32
C ALA A 4 3.36 -3.84 -9.86
N LYS A 5 2.75 -2.93 -10.63
CA LYS A 5 1.56 -3.17 -11.44
C LYS A 5 1.77 -2.53 -12.81
N ARG A 6 1.92 -3.36 -13.85
CA ARG A 6 2.25 -2.91 -15.21
C ARG A 6 3.48 -1.99 -15.17
N ASN A 7 3.32 -0.71 -15.49
CA ASN A 7 4.39 0.30 -15.53
C ASN A 7 4.45 1.20 -14.29
N CYS A 8 3.78 0.83 -13.20
CA CYS A 8 3.72 1.62 -11.97
C CYS A 8 4.30 0.81 -10.80
N ILE A 9 5.18 1.44 -10.01
CA ILE A 9 5.68 0.92 -8.75
C ILE A 9 5.02 1.71 -7.63
N VAL A 10 4.46 1.00 -6.66
CA VAL A 10 3.78 1.58 -5.50
C VAL A 10 4.39 1.04 -4.22
N GLU A 11 4.25 1.80 -3.14
CA GLU A 11 4.35 1.23 -1.81
C GLU A 11 2.97 0.75 -1.36
N ALA A 12 2.94 -0.38 -0.65
CA ALA A 12 1.71 -0.84 -0.04
C ALA A 12 1.98 -1.57 1.28
N THR A 13 0.99 -1.51 2.15
CA THR A 13 0.98 -2.17 3.45
C THR A 13 -0.36 -2.86 3.65
N ARG A 14 -0.32 -4.13 4.02
CA ARG A 14 -1.51 -4.87 4.43
C ARG A 14 -1.87 -4.45 5.85
N TRP A 15 -3.07 -3.93 6.04
CA TRP A 15 -3.51 -3.34 7.29
C TRP A 15 -4.31 -4.35 8.11
N PHE A 16 -3.95 -4.56 9.37
CA PHE A 16 -4.68 -5.43 10.30
C PHE A 16 -5.09 -4.69 11.57
N SER A 17 -4.30 -3.72 11.99
CA SER A 17 -4.51 -3.00 13.24
C SER A 17 -3.99 -1.56 13.20
N PRO A 18 -4.43 -0.69 14.13
CA PRO A 18 -4.00 0.70 14.17
C PRO A 18 -2.48 0.82 14.30
N GLY A 19 -1.88 1.68 13.48
CA GLY A 19 -0.43 1.85 13.42
C GLY A 19 0.27 1.08 12.30
N ASP A 20 -0.38 0.09 11.67
CA ASP A 20 0.21 -0.62 10.52
C ASP A 20 0.45 0.32 9.33
N HIS A 21 -0.44 1.30 9.13
CA HIS A 21 -0.29 2.32 8.10
C HIS A 21 -0.74 3.69 8.63
N PRO A 22 0.06 4.77 8.45
CA PRO A 22 -0.20 6.07 9.05
C PRO A 22 -1.42 6.80 8.48
N ALA A 23 -1.86 6.45 7.27
CA ALA A 23 -3.04 7.06 6.64
C ALA A 23 -4.38 6.48 7.12
N VAL A 24 -4.36 5.37 7.88
CA VAL A 24 -5.60 4.75 8.39
C VAL A 24 -5.93 5.35 9.75
N GLU A 25 -7.10 5.94 9.86
CA GLU A 25 -7.59 6.59 11.07
C GLU A 25 -9.07 6.27 11.33
N GLN A 26 -9.57 6.65 12.51
CA GLN A 26 -10.99 6.52 12.80
C GLN A 26 -11.77 7.68 12.16
N HIS A 27 -12.73 7.34 11.32
CA HIS A 27 -13.71 8.25 10.75
C HIS A 27 -15.11 7.68 11.00
N ASP A 28 -15.99 8.44 11.66
CA ASP A 28 -17.36 8.01 11.98
C ASP A 28 -17.46 6.64 12.69
N GLY A 29 -16.48 6.32 13.54
CA GLY A 29 -16.45 5.07 14.31
C GLY A 29 -15.98 3.84 13.53
N VAL A 30 -15.53 4.00 12.29
CA VAL A 30 -14.91 2.95 11.48
C VAL A 30 -13.48 3.33 11.09
N TRP A 31 -12.67 2.33 10.73
CA TRP A 31 -11.31 2.56 10.21
C TRP A 31 -11.40 2.95 8.75
N SER A 32 -10.80 4.07 8.39
CA SER A 32 -10.91 4.65 7.05
C SER A 32 -9.62 5.34 6.61
N ILE A 33 -9.49 5.53 5.31
CA ILE A 33 -8.49 6.41 4.69
C ILE A 33 -9.19 7.56 3.98
N ALA A 34 -8.55 8.72 3.93
CA ALA A 34 -8.96 9.80 3.04
C ALA A 34 -8.42 9.54 1.64
N THR A 35 -9.30 9.47 0.64
CA THR A 35 -8.94 9.40 -0.78
C THR A 35 -9.43 10.66 -1.50
N PRO A 36 -8.95 10.95 -2.73
CA PRO A 36 -9.45 12.10 -3.51
C PRO A 36 -10.96 12.04 -3.77
N GLU A 37 -11.55 10.85 -3.75
CA GLU A 37 -12.99 10.61 -3.92
C GLU A 37 -13.78 10.71 -2.60
N GLY A 38 -13.10 10.89 -1.47
CA GLY A 38 -13.68 10.96 -0.13
C GLY A 38 -13.16 9.88 0.82
N TRP A 39 -13.86 9.66 1.92
CA TRP A 39 -13.48 8.65 2.92
C TRP A 39 -13.82 7.25 2.43
N ARG A 40 -12.90 6.31 2.67
CA ARG A 40 -13.06 4.90 2.31
C ARG A 40 -12.73 4.02 3.50
N ASP A 41 -13.67 3.16 3.86
CA ASP A 41 -13.50 2.16 4.91
C ASP A 41 -12.36 1.19 4.57
N VAL A 42 -11.64 0.77 5.61
CA VAL A 42 -10.55 -0.21 5.56
C VAL A 42 -10.87 -1.32 6.55
N LYS A 43 -10.84 -2.57 6.07
CA LYS A 43 -11.04 -3.75 6.91
C LYS A 43 -9.71 -4.43 7.21
N PRO A 44 -9.59 -5.16 8.33
CA PRO A 44 -8.43 -5.99 8.57
C PRO A 44 -8.18 -6.96 7.40
N GLY A 45 -6.95 -6.95 6.88
CA GLY A 45 -6.51 -7.69 5.72
C GLY A 45 -6.52 -6.91 4.41
N ASP A 46 -7.14 -5.73 4.34
CA ASP A 46 -7.08 -4.87 3.15
C ASP A 46 -5.69 -4.25 2.98
N TRP A 47 -5.33 -3.92 1.76
CA TRP A 47 -4.10 -3.24 1.41
C TRP A 47 -4.32 -1.74 1.30
N VAL A 48 -3.47 -0.97 1.96
CA VAL A 48 -3.35 0.47 1.77
C VAL A 48 -2.18 0.72 0.80
N ILE A 49 -2.47 1.42 -0.29
CA ILE A 49 -1.57 1.63 -1.43
C ILE A 49 -1.19 3.11 -1.48
N THR A 50 0.11 3.37 -1.47
CA THR A 50 0.73 4.67 -1.59
C THR A 50 1.53 4.72 -2.90
N PRO A 51 0.92 5.20 -3.99
CA PRO A 51 1.64 5.42 -5.24
C PRO A 51 2.66 6.58 -5.08
N PRO A 52 3.52 6.86 -6.07
CA PRO A 52 4.50 7.95 -6.02
C PRO A 52 3.94 9.39 -5.93
N GLY A 53 2.64 9.56 -5.71
CA GLY A 53 1.98 10.84 -5.50
C GLY A 53 1.08 10.79 -4.26
N ASP A 54 0.28 11.84 -4.03
CA ASP A 54 -0.43 12.02 -2.75
C ASP A 54 -1.76 11.24 -2.64
N ALA A 55 -2.19 10.57 -3.71
CA ALA A 55 -3.47 9.88 -3.73
C ALA A 55 -3.35 8.46 -3.16
N ILE A 56 -3.80 8.27 -1.91
CA ILE A 56 -3.80 6.98 -1.21
C ILE A 56 -5.10 6.23 -1.52
N TYR A 57 -5.00 4.91 -1.66
CA TYR A 57 -6.14 4.04 -1.95
C TYR A 57 -6.14 2.79 -1.07
N CYS A 58 -7.32 2.21 -0.82
CA CYS A 58 -7.47 0.91 -0.19
C CYS A 58 -7.97 -0.12 -1.20
N MET A 59 -7.55 -1.37 -1.03
CA MET A 59 -7.92 -2.47 -1.92
C MET A 59 -7.99 -3.78 -1.15
N GLN A 60 -9.00 -4.60 -1.43
CA GLN A 60 -9.10 -5.94 -0.87
C GLN A 60 -7.91 -6.82 -1.28
N ASP A 61 -7.50 -7.73 -0.40
CA ASP A 61 -6.36 -8.64 -0.59
C ASP A 61 -6.40 -9.44 -1.90
N SER A 62 -7.56 -10.00 -2.24
CA SER A 62 -7.74 -10.79 -3.47
C SER A 62 -7.52 -9.96 -4.73
N LEU A 63 -8.04 -8.72 -4.74
CA LEU A 63 -7.88 -7.80 -5.86
C LEU A 63 -6.45 -7.25 -5.91
N PHE A 64 -5.84 -6.94 -4.77
CA PHE A 64 -4.47 -6.47 -4.71
C PHE A 64 -3.50 -7.53 -5.25
N THR A 65 -3.59 -8.76 -4.75
CA THR A 65 -2.70 -9.87 -5.13
C THR A 65 -2.86 -10.28 -6.60
N SER A 66 -4.03 -10.06 -7.20
CA SER A 66 -4.24 -10.33 -8.64
C SER A 66 -3.71 -9.24 -9.57
N LEU A 67 -3.43 -8.04 -9.04
CA LEU A 67 -3.00 -6.88 -9.83
C LEU A 67 -1.54 -6.49 -9.60
N TYR A 68 -0.98 -6.81 -8.44
CA TYR A 68 0.33 -6.38 -7.99
C TYR A 68 1.24 -7.55 -7.70
N GLU A 69 2.48 -7.43 -8.14
CA GLU A 69 3.55 -8.39 -7.85
C GLU A 69 4.55 -7.76 -6.87
N PRO A 70 5.03 -8.49 -5.85
CA PRO A 70 6.06 -7.99 -4.96
C PRO A 70 7.33 -7.65 -5.74
N LEU A 71 7.82 -6.42 -5.59
CA LEU A 71 9.10 -6.05 -6.17
C LEU A 71 10.19 -6.59 -5.25
N ALA A 72 10.72 -7.78 -5.59
CA ALA A 72 11.82 -8.38 -4.86
C ALA A 72 12.96 -7.36 -4.77
N GLY A 73 13.30 -6.98 -3.53
CA GLY A 73 14.39 -6.05 -3.27
C GLY A 73 15.68 -6.67 -3.77
N SER A 74 16.14 -6.27 -4.96
CA SER A 74 17.50 -6.56 -5.39
C SER A 74 18.41 -5.81 -4.44
N SER A 75 18.93 -6.52 -3.44
CA SER A 75 20.08 -6.08 -2.67
C SER A 75 21.24 -5.97 -3.66
N VAL A 76 21.40 -4.79 -4.26
CA VAL A 76 22.57 -4.48 -5.07
C VAL A 76 23.79 -4.56 -4.16
N LEU A 77 24.51 -5.68 -4.23
CA LEU A 77 25.87 -5.75 -3.73
C LEU A 77 26.70 -4.82 -4.61
N THR A 78 27.00 -3.63 -4.13
CA THR A 78 28.01 -2.74 -4.71
C THR A 78 29.36 -3.43 -4.57
N ALA A 79 29.74 -4.21 -5.59
CA ALA A 79 31.12 -4.62 -5.77
C ALA A 79 31.91 -3.41 -6.30
N THR A 80 32.55 -2.68 -5.40
CA THR A 80 33.61 -1.73 -5.74
C THR A 80 34.78 -2.53 -6.33
N LEU A 81 34.99 -2.43 -7.64
CA LEU A 81 36.25 -2.84 -8.27
C LEU A 81 37.29 -1.74 -8.04
N THR A 82 38.41 -2.09 -7.40
CA THR A 82 39.63 -1.28 -7.26
C THR A 82 40.68 -1.82 -8.22
#